data_AF-A0A3M7T1C1-F1
#
_entry.id   AF-A0A3M7T1C1-F1
#
_cell.length_a   1.000
_cell.length_b   1.000
_cell.length_c   1.000
_cell.angle_alpha   90.00
_cell.angle_beta   90.00
_cell.angle_gamma   90.00
#
_symmetry.space_group_name_H-M   'P 1'
#
loop_
_entity.id
_entity.type
_entity.pdbx_description
1 polymer ?
#
loop_
_entity_poly.entity_id
_entity_poly.type
_entity_poly.pdbx_seq_one_letter_code
_entity_poly.pdbx_strand_id
1 'polypeptide(L)' 'MPLILALFTNKQEATVSNSPLSVSSDYELAIIISIQEVFPISEVCGCFFHLKKSIWRHV' A
#
# COMPACT_ATOMS: atom_id res chain seq x y z
N MET A 1 11.95 11.45 12.46
CA MET A 1 13.02 11.35 11.45
C MET A 1 12.54 10.45 10.31
N PRO A 2 12.91 10.75 9.06
CA PRO A 2 11.98 11.16 8.01
C PRO A 2 11.73 10.06 6.96
N LEU A 3 11.40 8.84 7.38
CA LEU A 3 11.28 7.71 6.45
C LEU A 3 9.94 7.62 5.73
N ILE A 4 8.87 8.23 6.23
CA ILE A 4 7.52 8.11 5.64
C ILE A 4 7.30 9.07 4.46
N LEU A 5 8.00 10.20 4.40
CA LEU A 5 7.77 11.23 3.37
C LEU A 5 8.55 10.98 2.06
N ALA A 6 9.61 10.16 2.08
CA ALA A 6 10.49 9.96 0.94
C ALA A 6 9.89 9.08 -0.19
N LEU A 7 8.77 8.41 0.05
CA LEU A 7 8.15 7.52 -0.95
C LEU A 7 7.18 8.22 -1.92
N PHE A 8 6.81 9.48 -1.70
CA PHE A 8 5.76 10.14 -2.49
C PHE A 8 6.20 11.35 -3.34
N THR A 9 7.47 11.78 -3.30
CA THR A 9 7.88 13.02 -3.99
C THR A 9 8.62 12.83 -5.32
N ASN A 10 8.77 11.60 -5.83
CA ASN A 10 9.22 11.43 -7.21
C ASN A 10 7.99 11.48 -8.13
N LYS A 11 7.51 12.71 -8.42
CA LYS A 11 6.58 12.95 -9.53
C LYS A 11 7.31 12.67 -10.83
N GLN A 12 7.46 11.40 -11.19
CA GLN A 12 7.68 11.04 -12.58
C GLN A 12 6.37 11.35 -13.31
N GLU A 13 6.31 12.47 -14.02
CA GLU A 13 5.32 12.74 -15.07
C GLU A 13 5.54 11.74 -16.22
N ALA A 14 5.27 10.47 -15.95
CA ALA A 14 5.07 9.49 -16.98
C ALA A 14 3.59 9.55 -17.34
N THR A 15 3.27 9.62 -18.63
CA THR A 15 1.92 9.44 -19.21
C THR A 15 1.42 8.00 -19.03
N VAL A 16 1.63 7.43 -17.86
CA VAL A 16 1.26 6.07 -17.48
C VAL A 16 -0.05 6.17 -16.74
N SER A 17 -1.08 5.53 -17.29
CA SER A 17 -2.33 5.27 -16.57
C SER A 17 -1.98 4.55 -15.26
N ASN A 18 -2.21 5.20 -14.11
CA ASN A 18 -1.92 4.62 -12.80
C ASN A 18 -3.05 3.66 -12.40
N SER A 19 -3.17 2.55 -13.11
CA SER A 19 -4.20 1.54 -12.87
C SER A 19 -3.52 0.25 -12.42
N PRO A 20 -3.07 0.16 -11.16
CA PRO A 20 -2.43 -1.05 -10.67
C PRO A 20 -3.40 -2.23 -10.74
N LEU A 21 -2.91 -3.42 -11.11
CA LEU A 21 -3.72 -4.63 -11.07
C LEU A 21 -4.06 -5.02 -9.64
N SER A 22 -3.09 -4.87 -8.74
CA SER A 22 -3.24 -5.16 -7.32
C SER A 22 -2.36 -4.24 -6.46
N VAL A 23 -2.74 -4.11 -5.20
CA VAL A 23 -2.03 -3.34 -4.18
C VAL A 23 -1.84 -4.23 -2.95
N SER A 24 -0.58 -4.42 -2.53
CA SER A 24 -0.27 -5.09 -1.27
C SER A 24 -0.11 -4.06 -0.15
N SER A 25 -0.85 -4.23 0.94
CA SER A 25 -0.84 -3.29 2.07
C SER A 25 -0.95 -3.98 3.42
N ASP A 26 -0.88 -3.22 4.51
CA ASP A 26 -1.22 -3.72 5.83
C ASP A 26 -2.70 -4.11 5.91
N TYR A 27 -3.04 -4.98 6.88
CA TYR A 27 -4.39 -5.50 7.08
C TYR A 27 -5.35 -4.49 7.74
N GLU A 28 -5.00 -3.20 7.71
CA GLU A 28 -5.77 -2.13 8.33
C GLU A 28 -6.94 -1.72 7.44
N LEU A 29 -8.15 -1.73 8.01
CA LEU A 29 -9.38 -1.44 7.27
C LEU A 29 -9.35 -0.05 6.60
N ALA A 30 -8.85 0.96 7.31
CA ALA A 30 -8.76 2.33 6.77
C ALA A 30 -7.88 2.41 5.51
N ILE A 31 -6.79 1.63 5.47
CA ILE A 31 -5.91 1.59 4.31
C ILE A 31 -6.60 0.90 3.14
N ILE A 32 -7.25 -0.24 3.39
CA ILE A 32 -8.00 -0.98 2.36
C ILE A 32 -9.07 -0.08 1.73
N ILE A 33 -9.85 0.64 2.55
CA ILE A 33 -10.88 1.57 2.07
C ILE A 33 -10.25 2.69 1.22
N SER A 34 -9.19 3.33 1.70
CA SER A 34 -8.54 4.42 0.96
C SER A 34 -8.00 3.98 -0.41
N ILE A 35 -7.51 2.74 -0.52
CA ILE A 35 -7.05 2.17 -1.78
C ILE A 35 -8.24 1.92 -2.70
N GLN A 36 -9.33 1.37 -2.19
CA GLN A 36 -10.54 1.09 -2.97
C GLN A 36 -11.24 2.37 -3.46
N GLU A 37 -11.17 3.47 -2.71
CA GLU A 37 -11.69 4.77 -3.13
C GLU A 37 -10.90 5.36 -4.31
N VAL A 38 -9.58 5.19 -4.32
CA VAL A 38 -8.70 5.74 -5.37
C VAL A 38 -8.56 4.79 -6.57
N PHE A 39 -8.52 3.48 -6.31
CA PHE A 39 -8.31 2.42 -7.30
C PHE A 39 -9.37 1.32 -7.16
N PRO A 40 -10.64 1.60 -7.52
CA PRO A 40 -11.77 0.70 -7.25
C PRO A 40 -11.70 -0.64 -7.99
N ILE A 41 -10.91 -0.72 -9.06
CA ILE A 41 -10.71 -1.92 -9.88
C ILE A 41 -9.51 -2.77 -9.42
N SER A 42 -8.66 -2.25 -8.54
CA SER A 42 -7.45 -2.94 -8.09
C SER A 42 -7.77 -3.94 -6.99
N GLU A 43 -7.16 -5.11 -7.06
CA GLU A 43 -7.25 -6.11 -5.98
C GLU A 43 -6.40 -5.66 -4.78
N VAL A 44 -7.00 -5.59 -3.59
CA VAL A 44 -6.27 -5.23 -2.36
C VAL A 44 -5.93 -6.49 -1.57
N CYS A 45 -4.64 -6.77 -1.41
CA CYS A 45 -4.14 -7.95 -0.72
C CYS A 45 -3.33 -7.57 0.52
N GLY A 46 -3.46 -8.37 1.58
CA GLY A 46 -2.65 -8.18 2.78
C GLY A 46 -1.19 -8.59 2.59
N CYS A 47 -0.26 -7.80 3.12
CA CYS A 47 1.18 -8.02 3.00
C CYS A 47 1.69 -9.05 4.01
N PHE A 48 2.05 -10.25 3.55
CA PHE A 48 2.59 -11.30 4.42
C PHE A 48 3.89 -10.91 5.13
N PHE A 49 4.71 -10.06 4.51
CA PHE A 49 5.94 -9.58 5.13
C PHE A 49 5.65 -8.75 6.39
N HIS A 50 4.70 -7.83 6.31
CA HIS A 50 4.28 -7.03 7.46
C HIS A 50 3.56 -7.89 8.50
N LEU A 51 2.69 -8.81 8.07
CA LEU A 51 2.03 -9.77 8.98
C LEU A 51 3.05 -10.61 9.77
N LYS A 52 4.02 -11.21 9.09
CA LYS A 52 5.10 -11.99 9.73
C LYS A 52 5.83 -11.16 10.78
N LYS A 53 6.17 -9.90 10.46
CA LYS A 53 6.85 -9.01 11.39
C LYS A 53 5.97 -8.66 12.60
N SER A 54 4.69 -8.40 12.38
CA SER A 54 3.75 -8.13 13.47
C SER A 54 3.58 -9.33 14.39
N ILE A 55 3.44 -10.54 13.84
CA ILE A 55 3.39 -11.78 14.63
C ILE A 55 4.68 -11.97 15.43
N TRP A 56 5.85 -11.86 14.78
CA TRP A 56 7.15 -12.06 15.44
C TRP A 56 7.41 -11.13 16.64
N ARG A 57 6.79 -9.94 16.68
CA ARG A 57 6.91 -9.02 17.83
C ARG A 57 6.10 -9.47 19.06
N HIS A 58 5.18 -10.41 18.88
CA HIS A 58 4.26 -10.90 19.91
C HIS A 58 4.49 -12.38 20.24
N VAL A 59 5.52 -12.99 19.65
CA VAL A 59 6.05 -14.32 19.99
C VAL A 59 7.32 -14.12 20.80
#